data_AF-A0A965XT40-F1
#
_entry.id   AF-A0A965XT40-F1
#
_cell.length_a   1.000
_cell.length_b   1.000
_cell.length_c   1.000
_cell.angle_alpha   90.00
_cell.angle_beta   90.00
_cell.angle_gamma   90.00
#
_symmetry.space_group_name_H-M   'P 1'
#
loop_
_entity.id
_entity.type
_entity.pdbx_description
1 polymer ?
#
loop_
_entity_poly.entity_id
_entity_poly.type
_entity_poly.pdbx_seq_one_letter_code
_entity_poly.pdbx_strand_id
1 'polypeptide(L)'
;MAIDLTMHIDRPGRRDALLDWLQMLTGAGLIVFMWSHMILVSSVVISPRAMDALAYFFEATYMAQVGGPLIFMAFLLHFVLGARKIPFRARDQRTIWRHSLMLRHRDTWLWVVQAVTAM
;
A
#
# COMPACT_ATOMS: atom_id res chain seq x y z
N MET A 1 10.48 46.15 16.44
CA MET A 1 10.42 44.79 15.85
C MET A 1 9.74 43.91 16.87
N ALA A 2 8.44 43.69 16.75
CA ALA A 2 7.69 42.83 17.67
C ALA A 2 7.91 41.38 17.23
N ILE A 3 8.53 40.59 18.11
CA ILE A 3 8.67 39.15 17.90
C ILE A 3 7.32 38.56 18.29
N ASP A 4 6.59 38.09 17.28
CA ASP A 4 5.30 37.42 17.48
C ASP A 4 5.55 36.05 18.15
N LEU A 5 5.32 36.01 19.46
CA LEU A 5 5.61 34.87 20.35
C LEU A 5 4.42 33.91 20.47
N THR A 6 3.35 34.10 19.71
CA THR A 6 2.18 33.20 19.72
C THR A 6 2.34 32.00 18.80
N MET A 7 3.54 31.39 18.74
CA MET A 7 3.69 30.09 18.07
C MET A 7 2.90 29.07 18.89
N HIS A 8 1.67 28.80 18.47
CA HIS A 8 0.87 27.71 19.00
C HIS A 8 1.64 26.41 18.70
N ILE A 9 2.30 25.86 19.72
CA ILE A 9 2.94 24.56 19.61
C ILE A 9 1.81 23.54 19.61
N ASP A 10 1.37 23.15 18.42
CA ASP A 10 0.47 22.02 18.24
C ASP A 10 1.11 20.82 18.93
N ARG A 11 0.50 20.35 20.02
CA ARG A 11 0.95 19.13 20.69
C ARG A 11 0.84 17.99 19.66
N PRO A 12 1.89 17.18 19.47
CA PRO A 12 1.84 16.09 18.52
C PRO A 12 0.64 15.18 18.84
N GLY A 13 -0.33 15.16 17.92
CA GLY A 13 -1.56 14.41 18.09
C GLY A 13 -1.33 12.92 17.84
N ARG A 14 -2.10 12.07 18.52
CA ARG A 14 -2.06 10.61 18.30
C ARG A 14 -2.53 10.18 16.90
N ARG A 15 -3.17 11.10 16.16
CA ARG A 15 -3.72 10.85 14.82
C ARG A 15 -2.66 10.43 13.81
N ASP A 16 -1.52 11.10 13.78
CA ASP A 16 -0.47 10.77 12.80
C ASP A 16 0.13 9.40 13.06
N ALA A 17 0.37 9.07 14.33
CA ALA A 17 0.80 7.75 14.73
C ALA A 17 -0.23 6.67 14.33
N LEU A 18 -1.52 6.91 14.56
CA LEU A 18 -2.58 5.97 14.17
C LEU A 18 -2.62 5.75 12.65
N LEU A 19 -2.52 6.82 11.86
CA LEU A 19 -2.56 6.71 10.40
C LEU A 19 -1.35 5.97 9.84
N ASP A 20 -0.17 6.16 10.43
CA ASP A 20 1.03 5.41 10.03
C ASP A 20 0.93 3.92 10.41
N TRP A 21 0.44 3.62 11.62
CA TRP A 21 0.13 2.24 12.04
C TRP A 21 -0.87 1.56 11.11
N LEU A 22 -1.95 2.23 10.74
CA LEU A 22 -2.94 1.70 9.79
C LEU A 22 -2.32 1.46 8.42
N GLN A 23 -1.45 2.35 7.93
CA GLN A 23 -0.76 2.16 6.66
C GLN A 23 0.14 0.92 6.70
N MET A 24 0.89 0.73 7.79
CA MET A 24 1.76 -0.44 7.97
C MET A 24 0.95 -1.74 8.05
N LEU A 25 -0.10 -1.77 8.87
CA LEU A 25 -0.93 -2.96 9.07
C LEU A 25 -1.67 -3.36 7.79
N THR A 26 -2.24 -2.39 7.06
CA THR A 26 -2.88 -2.66 5.77
C THR A 26 -1.89 -3.16 4.74
N GLY A 27 -0.67 -2.60 4.68
CA GLY A 27 0.39 -3.10 3.80
C GLY A 27 0.83 -4.52 4.15
N ALA A 28 1.01 -4.83 5.43
CA ALA A 28 1.33 -6.17 5.92
C ALA A 28 0.20 -7.17 5.62
N GLY A 29 -1.06 -6.76 5.74
CA GLY A 29 -2.21 -7.59 5.37
C GLY A 29 -2.25 -7.89 3.88
N LEU A 30 -2.03 -6.87 3.04
CA LEU A 30 -2.04 -7.03 1.57
C LEU A 30 -0.89 -7.90 1.07
N ILE A 31 0.31 -7.81 1.66
CA ILE A 31 1.42 -8.69 1.22
C ILE A 31 1.14 -10.16 1.56
N VAL A 32 0.58 -10.44 2.74
CA VAL A 32 0.15 -11.79 3.12
C VAL A 32 -0.91 -12.30 2.16
N PHE A 33 -1.91 -11.47 1.82
CA PHE A 33 -2.92 -11.79 0.82
C PHE A 33 -2.28 -12.10 -0.54
N MET A 34 -1.35 -11.28 -1.03
CA MET A 34 -0.69 -11.51 -2.32
C MET A 34 0.10 -12.81 -2.35
N TRP A 35 0.80 -13.17 -1.26
CA TRP A 35 1.47 -14.46 -1.17
C TRP A 35 0.48 -15.62 -1.20
N SER A 36 -0.57 -15.57 -0.37
CA SER A 36 -1.62 -16.60 -0.38
C SER A 36 -2.28 -16.71 -1.75
N HIS A 37 -2.61 -15.58 -2.38
CA HIS A 37 -3.23 -15.54 -3.70
C HIS A 37 -2.34 -16.18 -4.77
N MET A 38 -1.05 -15.83 -4.83
CA MET A 38 -0.11 -16.41 -5.79
C MET A 38 0.11 -17.90 -5.56
N ILE A 39 0.18 -18.36 -4.31
CA ILE A 39 0.29 -19.80 -3.99
C ILE A 39 -0.96 -20.56 -4.43
N LEU A 40 -2.15 -20.02 -4.13
CA LEU A 40 -3.42 -20.68 -4.48
C LEU A 40 -3.63 -20.73 -6.00
N VAL A 41 -3.39 -19.61 -6.70
CA VAL A 41 -3.58 -19.55 -8.16
C VAL A 41 -2.49 -20.35 -8.90
N SER A 42 -1.27 -20.45 -8.36
CA SER A 42 -0.22 -21.28 -8.96
C SER A 42 -0.44 -22.79 -8.79
N SER A 43 -1.44 -23.23 -8.00
CA SER A 43 -1.80 -24.65 -7.86
C SER A 43 -2.10 -25.34 -9.20
N VAL A 44 -2.53 -24.58 -10.21
CA VAL A 44 -2.76 -25.08 -11.59
C VAL A 44 -1.50 -25.69 -12.23
N VAL A 45 -0.31 -25.21 -11.86
CA VAL A 45 0.97 -25.74 -12.34
C VAL A 45 1.22 -27.14 -11.80
N ILE A 46 0.73 -27.44 -10.60
CA ILE A 46 0.81 -28.78 -9.99
C ILE A 46 -0.23 -29.70 -10.62
N SER A 47 -1.49 -29.25 -10.68
CA SER A 47 -2.57 -29.98 -11.36
C SER A 47 -3.78 -29.08 -11.60
N PRO A 48 -4.43 -29.14 -12.77
CA PRO A 48 -5.72 -28.48 -12.99
C PRO A 48 -6.79 -28.89 -11.97
N ARG A 49 -6.81 -30.16 -11.56
CA ARG A 49 -7.78 -30.68 -10.58
C ARG A 49 -7.60 -30.06 -9.19
N ALA A 50 -6.38 -29.67 -8.83
CA ALA A 50 -6.11 -29.00 -7.55
C ALA A 50 -6.67 -27.57 -7.57
N MET A 51 -6.47 -26.84 -8.68
CA MET A 51 -7.07 -25.51 -8.88
C MET A 51 -8.60 -25.59 -8.85
N ASP A 52 -9.21 -26.56 -9.55
CA ASP A 52 -10.66 -26.73 -9.56
C ASP A 52 -11.22 -27.03 -8.16
N ALA A 53 -10.53 -27.87 -7.38
CA ALA A 53 -10.92 -28.19 -6.01
C ALA A 53 -10.84 -26.95 -5.09
N LEU A 54 -9.79 -26.13 -5.22
CA LEU A 54 -9.65 -24.88 -4.49
C LEU A 54 -10.74 -23.87 -4.91
N ALA A 55 -10.97 -23.69 -6.20
CA ALA A 55 -12.00 -22.80 -6.72
C ALA A 55 -13.39 -23.21 -6.21
N TYR A 56 -13.72 -24.51 -6.25
CA TYR A 56 -14.96 -25.03 -5.70
C TYR A 56 -15.07 -24.78 -4.20
N PHE A 57 -14.00 -24.97 -3.42
CA PHE A 57 -13.99 -24.67 -1.98
C PHE A 57 -14.30 -23.19 -1.70
N PHE A 58 -13.69 -22.27 -2.45
CA PHE A 58 -13.94 -20.83 -2.30
C PHE A 58 -15.38 -20.45 -2.65
N GLU A 59 -15.95 -21.08 -3.67
CA GLU A 59 -17.33 -20.83 -4.09
C GLU A 59 -18.35 -21.43 -3.10
N ALA A 60 -18.15 -22.69 -2.70
CA ALA A 60 -19.03 -23.37 -1.76
C ALA A 60 -19.06 -22.72 -0.37
N THR A 61 -17.98 -22.04 0.02
CA THR A 61 -17.89 -21.29 1.29
C THR A 61 -18.29 -19.82 1.15
N TYR A 62 -18.66 -19.36 -0.04
CA TYR A 62 -18.89 -17.95 -0.38
C TYR A 62 -17.71 -17.02 -0.02
N MET A 63 -16.50 -17.59 0.10
CA MET A 63 -15.32 -16.86 0.55
C MET A 63 -14.88 -15.83 -0.48
N ALA A 64 -15.08 -16.09 -1.78
CA ALA A 64 -14.77 -15.12 -2.83
C ALA A 64 -15.72 -13.90 -2.80
N GLN A 65 -17.00 -14.14 -2.52
CA GLN A 65 -18.07 -13.14 -2.51
C GLN A 65 -17.91 -12.17 -1.33
N VAL A 66 -17.47 -12.68 -0.18
CA VAL A 66 -17.19 -11.85 1.00
C VAL A 66 -15.75 -11.30 0.97
N GLY A 67 -14.79 -12.15 0.63
CA GLY A 67 -13.36 -11.81 0.63
C GLY A 67 -13.00 -10.77 -0.42
N GLY A 68 -13.58 -10.85 -1.63
CA GLY A 68 -13.32 -9.90 -2.71
C GLY A 68 -13.58 -8.44 -2.32
N PRO A 69 -14.82 -8.09 -1.88
CA PRO A 69 -15.13 -6.75 -1.39
C PRO A 69 -14.28 -6.30 -0.20
N LEU A 70 -13.99 -7.20 0.75
CA LEU A 70 -13.18 -6.87 1.93
C LEU A 70 -11.73 -6.53 1.55
N ILE A 71 -11.10 -7.33 0.69
CA ILE A 71 -9.74 -7.06 0.20
C ILE A 71 -9.72 -5.80 -0.66
N PHE A 72 -10.74 -5.56 -1.48
CA PHE A 72 -10.86 -4.32 -2.24
C PHE A 72 -10.94 -3.08 -1.33
N MET A 73 -11.74 -3.14 -0.26
CA MET A 73 -11.80 -2.08 0.74
C MET A 73 -10.46 -1.87 1.47
N ALA A 74 -9.78 -2.95 1.83
CA ALA A 74 -8.44 -2.88 2.44
C ALA A 74 -7.41 -2.26 1.48
N PHE A 75 -7.47 -2.61 0.19
CA PHE A 75 -6.65 -2.02 -0.86
C PHE A 75 -6.91 -0.52 -1.01
N LEU A 76 -8.19 -0.09 -1.06
CA LEU A 76 -8.53 1.32 -1.16
C LEU A 76 -8.06 2.11 0.07
N LEU A 77 -8.27 1.56 1.27
CA LEU A 77 -7.76 2.15 2.51
C LEU A 77 -6.23 2.29 2.46
N HIS A 78 -5.51 1.23 2.05
CA HIS A 78 -4.07 1.26 1.91
C HIS A 78 -3.60 2.31 0.91
N PHE A 79 -4.27 2.39 -0.25
CA PHE A 79 -3.98 3.37 -1.29
C PHE A 79 -4.16 4.80 -0.77
N VAL A 80 -5.28 5.11 -0.11
CA VAL A 80 -5.52 6.46 0.44
C VAL A 80 -4.47 6.84 1.49
N LEU A 81 -4.07 5.91 2.35
CA LEU A 81 -3.02 6.15 3.34
C LEU A 81 -1.65 6.34 2.68
N GLY A 82 -1.27 5.47 1.74
CA GLY A 82 -0.02 5.54 0.99
C GLY A 82 0.09 6.77 0.11
N ALA A 83 -1.01 7.20 -0.51
CA ALA A 83 -1.09 8.40 -1.35
C ALA A 83 -0.67 9.68 -0.60
N ARG A 84 -0.86 9.74 0.74
CA ARG A 84 -0.37 10.87 1.56
C ARG A 84 1.14 11.06 1.48
N LYS A 85 1.89 10.01 1.13
CA LYS A 85 3.35 10.02 0.99
C LYS A 85 3.80 10.30 -0.45
N ILE A 86 2.89 10.42 -1.42
CA ILE A 86 3.23 10.61 -2.84
C ILE A 86 3.11 12.10 -3.22
N PRO A 87 4.13 12.70 -3.84
CA PRO A 87 4.06 14.07 -4.34
C PRO A 87 3.19 14.13 -5.59
N PHE A 88 1.99 14.70 -5.48
CA PHE A 88 1.09 14.90 -6.63
C PHE A 88 1.35 16.19 -7.41
N ARG A 89 2.11 17.15 -6.85
CA ARG A 89 2.43 18.40 -7.54
C ARG A 89 3.61 18.18 -8.49
N ALA A 90 3.49 18.66 -9.73
CA ALA A 90 4.54 18.53 -10.75
C ALA A 90 5.91 19.08 -10.30
N ARG A 91 5.92 20.16 -9.51
CA ARG A 91 7.15 20.71 -8.93
C ARG A 91 7.85 19.71 -8.00
N ASP A 92 7.09 19.05 -7.14
CA ASP A 92 7.62 18.13 -6.12
C ASP A 92 8.07 16.83 -6.78
N GLN A 93 7.33 16.34 -7.78
CA GLN A 93 7.72 15.21 -8.64
C GLN A 93 9.06 15.48 -9.34
N ARG A 94 9.23 16.67 -9.93
CA ARG A 94 10.49 17.08 -10.58
C ARG A 94 11.66 17.13 -9.60
N THR A 95 11.40 17.57 -8.37
CA THR A 95 12.41 17.60 -7.30
C THR A 95 12.86 16.19 -6.92
N ILE A 96 11.92 15.28 -6.63
CA ILE A 96 12.23 13.89 -6.32
C ILE A 96 12.98 13.20 -7.45
N TRP A 97 12.56 13.43 -8.70
CA TRP A 97 13.22 12.85 -9.87
C TRP A 97 14.69 13.28 -9.98
N ARG A 98 14.96 14.59 -9.89
CA ARG A 98 16.31 15.14 -9.94
C ARG A 98 17.18 14.63 -8.78
N HIS A 99 16.62 14.55 -7.57
CA HIS A 99 17.33 14.05 -6.41
C HIS A 99 17.66 12.56 -6.57
N SER A 100 16.73 11.75 -7.09
CA SER A 100 16.94 10.32 -7.33
C SER A 100 18.07 10.07 -8.34
N LEU A 101 18.13 10.88 -9.40
CA LEU A 101 19.23 10.84 -10.37
C LEU A 101 20.58 11.24 -9.76
N MET A 102 20.60 12.28 -8.92
CA MET A 102 21.83 12.77 -8.28
C MET A 102 22.36 11.79 -7.22
N LEU A 103 21.49 11.26 -6.36
CA LEU A 103 21.87 10.40 -5.24
C LEU A 103 22.36 9.02 -5.71
N ARG A 104 21.84 8.52 -6.85
CA ARG A 104 22.14 7.17 -7.38
C ARG A 104 22.00 6.07 -6.32
N HIS A 105 21.07 6.27 -5.38
CA HIS A 105 20.85 5.40 -4.23
C HIS A 105 19.72 4.41 -4.52
N ARG A 106 19.95 3.11 -4.26
CA ARG A 106 19.04 2.03 -4.63
C ARG A 106 17.65 2.19 -4.01
N ASP A 107 17.56 2.41 -2.70
CA ASP A 107 16.26 2.44 -2.03
C ASP A 107 15.45 3.68 -2.41
N THR A 108 16.13 4.77 -2.78
CA THR A 108 15.47 5.97 -3.33
C THR A 108 14.81 5.65 -4.66
N TRP A 109 15.48 4.88 -5.53
CA TRP A 109 14.88 4.41 -6.78
C TRP A 109 13.75 3.39 -6.54
N LEU A 110 13.90 2.48 -5.57
CA LEU A 110 12.83 1.55 -5.21
C LEU A 110 11.57 2.28 -4.73
N TRP A 111 11.73 3.35 -3.96
CA TRP A 111 10.61 4.20 -3.58
C TRP A 111 9.92 4.85 -4.79
N VAL A 112 10.69 5.31 -5.79
CA VAL A 112 10.12 5.84 -7.05
C VAL A 112 9.34 4.75 -7.77
N VAL A 113 9.88 3.53 -7.86
CA VAL A 113 9.16 2.38 -8.45
C VAL A 113 7.87 2.11 -7.70
N GLN A 114 7.89 2.07 -6.36
CA GLN A 114 6.69 1.89 -5.53
C GLN A 114 5.62 2.93 -5.86
N ALA A 115 6.00 4.22 -5.92
CA ALA A 115 5.08 5.31 -6.21
C ALA A 115 4.49 5.22 -7.63
N VAL A 116 5.31 4.84 -8.62
CA VAL A 116 4.86 4.66 -10.02
C VAL A 116 3.95 3.45 -10.16
N THR A 117 4.27 2.31 -9.56
CA THR A 117 3.43 1.10 -9.63
C THR A 117 2.11 1.22 -8.88
N ALA A 118 1.99 2.20 -7.99
CA ALA A 118 0.77 2.46 -7.24
C ALA A 118 -0.25 3.34 -7.99
N MET A 119 0.17 4.01 -9.08
CA MET A 119 -0.67 4.88 -9.92
C MET A 119 -1.21 4.13 -11.13
#